data_AF-A0A2G2VZG4-F1
#
_entry.id   AF-A0A2G2VZG4-F1
#
_cell.length_a   1.000
_cell.length_b   1.000
_cell.length_c   1.000
_cell.angle_alpha   90.00
_cell.angle_beta   90.00
_cell.angle_gamma   90.00
#
_symmetry.space_group_name_H-M   'P 1'
#
loop_
_entity.id
_entity.type
_entity.pdbx_description
1 polymer ?
#
loop_
_entity_poly.entity_id
_entity_poly.type
_entity_poly.pdbx_seq_one_letter_code
_entity_poly.pdbx_strand_id
1 'polypeptide(L)'
;MAPIAPNQSTEKIIKMSVSLSPVAPPRFATVVTAARRRPNPNPQIGNKRKLTTPNPSVPPPPAITVKKTTSGFNGRNKEPKWQCVEKCGACCKLEKGPNFPSAEEIFDDPSDVELFNSLVGSDGWCIHFDKSTRKCSIYADRPYFCRVEPAIFETLYGIEKKKFNKEACSCCIDTIKAVYGSSSKELENFNAAIWSST
;
A
#
# COMPACT_ATOMS: atom_id res chain seq x y z
N MET A 1 11.59 21.29 -66.56
CA MET A 1 10.29 21.95 -66.30
C MET A 1 9.47 21.00 -65.45
N ALA A 2 8.98 21.28 -64.24
CA ALA A 2 8.68 22.55 -63.56
C ALA A 2 9.08 22.48 -62.06
N PRO A 3 9.31 23.61 -61.38
CA PRO A 3 9.74 23.61 -59.98
C PRO A 3 8.56 23.50 -59.01
N ILE A 4 8.72 22.70 -57.96
CA ILE A 4 7.77 22.61 -56.84
C ILE A 4 8.20 23.64 -55.80
N ALA A 5 7.32 24.60 -55.53
CA ALA A 5 7.52 25.69 -54.57
C ALA A 5 7.43 25.19 -53.11
N PRO A 6 8.15 25.83 -52.16
CA PRO A 6 8.04 25.51 -50.75
C PRO A 6 6.76 26.11 -50.13
N ASN A 7 6.01 25.27 -49.43
CA ASN A 7 4.80 25.60 -48.68
C ASN A 7 5.14 26.41 -47.41
N GLN A 8 4.72 27.67 -47.37
CA GLN A 8 4.82 28.53 -46.20
C GLN A 8 3.58 28.35 -45.31
N SER A 9 3.70 27.50 -44.29
CA SER A 9 2.71 27.46 -43.20
C SER A 9 3.11 28.46 -42.13
N THR A 10 2.37 29.57 -42.09
CA THR A 10 2.49 30.66 -41.13
C THR A 10 2.11 30.19 -39.72
N GLU A 11 3.07 30.27 -38.80
CA GLU A 11 2.87 30.18 -37.34
C GLU A 11 1.99 31.35 -36.87
N LYS A 12 0.72 31.08 -36.55
CA LYS A 12 -0.15 32.03 -35.84
C LYS A 12 0.12 31.91 -34.34
N ILE A 13 0.97 32.80 -33.82
CA ILE A 13 1.17 33.00 -32.39
C ILE A 13 -0.14 33.56 -31.79
N ILE A 14 -0.94 32.69 -31.17
CA ILE A 14 -2.11 33.08 -30.38
C ILE A 14 -1.60 33.58 -29.03
N LYS A 15 -1.58 34.90 -28.85
CA LYS A 15 -1.35 35.54 -27.55
C LYS A 15 -2.58 35.32 -26.67
N MET A 16 -2.54 34.31 -25.78
CA MET A 16 -3.51 34.15 -24.71
C MET A 16 -3.19 35.15 -23.59
N SER A 17 -3.89 36.29 -23.61
CA SER A 17 -3.94 37.23 -22.49
C SER A 17 -4.86 36.67 -21.40
N VAL A 18 -4.25 36.10 -20.34
CA VAL A 18 -4.94 35.66 -19.13
C VAL A 18 -5.16 36.89 -18.23
N SER A 19 -6.41 37.34 -18.15
CA SER A 19 -6.83 38.42 -17.25
C SER A 19 -7.01 37.84 -15.84
N LEU A 20 -6.10 38.16 -14.92
CA LEU A 20 -6.17 37.77 -13.51
C LEU A 20 -7.06 38.78 -12.76
N SER A 21 -8.27 38.36 -12.39
CA SER A 21 -9.10 39.10 -11.43
C SER A 21 -8.61 38.85 -10.00
N PRO A 22 -8.41 39.89 -9.17
CA PRO A 22 -8.00 39.71 -7.78
C PRO A 22 -9.19 39.22 -6.93
N VAL A 23 -9.07 38.02 -6.37
CA VAL A 23 -10.00 37.46 -5.39
C VAL A 23 -9.64 38.02 -4.01
N ALA A 24 -10.61 38.61 -3.31
CA ALA A 24 -10.40 39.22 -2.01
C ALA A 24 -10.04 38.16 -0.94
N PRO A 25 -9.04 38.40 -0.07
CA PRO A 25 -8.67 37.46 0.98
C PRO A 25 -9.71 37.43 2.13
N PRO A 26 -9.92 36.28 2.78
CA PRO A 26 -10.79 36.16 3.93
C PRO A 26 -10.22 36.92 5.14
N ARG A 27 -11.10 37.58 5.89
CA ARG A 27 -10.75 38.31 7.11
C ARG A 27 -10.48 37.33 8.25
N PHE A 28 -9.22 37.16 8.62
CA PHE A 28 -8.84 36.48 9.86
C PHE A 28 -9.05 37.42 11.06
N ALA A 29 -9.77 36.93 12.07
CA ALA A 29 -9.96 37.63 13.33
C ALA A 29 -8.65 37.63 14.14
N THR A 30 -8.18 38.82 14.49
CA THR A 30 -7.01 39.06 15.34
C THR A 30 -7.25 38.54 16.75
N VAL A 31 -6.56 37.47 17.14
CA VAL A 31 -6.44 37.07 18.55
C VAL A 31 -5.27 37.82 19.17
N VAL A 32 -5.57 38.58 20.21
CA VAL A 32 -4.62 39.44 20.95
C VAL A 32 -3.66 38.57 21.76
N THR A 33 -2.37 38.74 21.49
CA THR A 33 -1.25 38.15 22.24
C THR A 33 -1.05 38.91 23.55
N ALA A 34 -1.27 38.25 24.70
CA ALA A 34 -0.87 38.77 26.00
C ALA A 34 0.38 38.03 26.48
N ALA A 35 1.51 38.73 26.46
CA ALA A 35 2.77 38.27 27.03
C ALA A 35 2.76 38.38 28.56
N ARG A 36 3.10 37.31 29.28
CA ARG A 36 3.66 37.41 30.64
C ARG A 36 4.90 36.53 30.76
N ARG A 37 5.97 37.17 31.22
CA ARG A 37 7.30 36.57 31.47
C ARG A 37 7.28 35.73 32.76
N ARG A 38 7.94 34.58 32.66
CA ARG A 38 8.68 33.72 33.63
C ARG A 38 8.91 34.30 35.05
N PRO A 39 8.98 33.47 36.11
CA PRO A 39 10.19 32.67 36.37
C PRO A 39 10.01 31.21 36.86
N ASN A 40 11.04 30.43 36.55
CA ASN A 40 11.41 29.11 37.10
C ASN A 40 11.66 29.20 38.61
N PRO A 41 11.28 28.19 39.40
CA PRO A 41 12.33 27.41 40.08
C PRO A 41 12.01 25.91 40.22
N ASN A 42 12.93 25.06 39.77
CA ASN A 42 13.22 23.75 40.37
C ASN A 42 14.15 24.01 41.58
N PRO A 43 14.36 23.13 42.59
CA PRO A 43 13.99 21.71 42.70
C PRO A 43 13.42 21.30 44.08
N GLN A 44 12.89 20.06 44.21
CA GLN A 44 13.33 19.13 45.27
C GLN A 44 12.59 17.76 45.26
N ILE A 45 13.45 16.74 45.34
CA ILE A 45 13.31 15.39 45.90
C ILE A 45 12.24 15.24 46.99
N GLY A 46 11.49 14.12 46.95
CA GLY A 46 10.64 13.68 48.06
C GLY A 46 9.87 12.38 47.79
N ASN A 47 10.47 11.24 48.14
CA ASN A 47 9.75 9.98 48.33
C ASN A 47 8.70 10.10 49.46
N LYS A 48 7.46 9.61 49.26
CA LYS A 48 6.70 8.79 50.24
C LYS A 48 5.26 8.44 49.80
N ARG A 49 5.05 7.13 49.62
CA ARG A 49 4.03 6.24 50.24
C ARG A 49 2.55 6.67 50.34
N LYS A 50 1.74 5.87 49.63
CA LYS A 50 0.63 4.97 50.08
C LYS A 50 -0.77 5.56 50.45
N LEU A 51 -1.76 4.93 49.80
CA LEU A 51 -3.21 4.77 50.13
C LEU A 51 -4.03 6.07 50.11
N THR A 52 -5.17 6.15 49.41
CA THR A 52 -6.39 5.37 49.67
C THR A 52 -7.37 5.51 48.49
N THR A 53 -8.01 4.43 48.05
CA THR A 53 -9.26 4.39 47.25
C THR A 53 -10.47 4.71 48.16
N PRO A 54 -11.76 4.76 47.73
CA PRO A 54 -12.35 4.57 46.39
C PRO A 54 -13.41 5.64 45.99
N ASN A 55 -13.73 5.76 44.70
CA ASN A 55 -15.13 5.65 44.25
C ASN A 55 -15.19 5.36 42.72
N PRO A 56 -16.18 4.58 42.25
CA PRO A 56 -16.24 3.98 40.93
C PRO A 56 -16.97 4.90 39.95
N SER A 57 -17.00 4.48 38.69
CA SER A 57 -17.89 4.88 37.58
C SER A 57 -17.16 5.28 36.31
N VAL A 58 -16.29 4.40 35.79
CA VAL A 58 -16.18 4.19 34.34
C VAL A 58 -15.80 2.72 34.11
N PRO A 59 -16.61 1.90 33.43
CA PRO A 59 -16.19 0.55 33.03
C PRO A 59 -15.13 0.65 31.91
N PRO A 60 -13.96 0.00 32.04
CA PRO A 60 -13.07 -0.20 30.91
C PRO A 60 -13.69 -1.19 29.90
N PRO A 61 -13.42 -1.05 28.58
CA PRO A 61 -13.88 -1.99 27.57
C PRO A 61 -13.37 -3.41 27.88
N PRO A 62 -14.16 -4.46 27.58
CA PRO A 62 -13.89 -5.81 28.05
C PRO A 62 -12.56 -6.34 27.50
N ALA A 63 -11.68 -6.71 28.44
CA ALA A 63 -10.56 -7.59 28.17
C ALA A 63 -11.12 -8.93 27.67
N ILE A 64 -11.01 -9.18 26.36
CA ILE A 64 -11.25 -10.50 25.80
C ILE A 64 -10.13 -11.40 26.30
N THR A 65 -10.42 -12.10 27.38
CA THR A 65 -9.66 -13.26 27.84
C THR A 65 -9.82 -14.35 26.78
N VAL A 66 -8.90 -14.38 25.82
CA VAL A 66 -8.78 -15.52 24.90
C VAL A 66 -8.38 -16.71 25.75
N LYS A 67 -9.37 -17.54 26.10
CA LYS A 67 -9.16 -18.86 26.68
C LYS A 67 -8.24 -19.63 25.74
N LYS A 68 -7.00 -19.89 26.18
CA LYS A 68 -6.11 -20.87 25.54
C LYS A 68 -6.80 -22.24 25.64
N THR A 69 -7.53 -22.60 24.60
CA THR A 69 -7.91 -23.99 24.36
C THR A 69 -6.65 -24.72 23.91
N THR A 70 -5.93 -25.28 24.86
CA THR A 70 -4.90 -26.29 24.61
C THR A 70 -5.61 -27.60 24.24
N SER A 71 -6.13 -27.66 23.01
CA SER A 71 -6.51 -28.93 22.39
C SER A 71 -5.35 -29.36 21.51
N GLY A 72 -4.57 -30.32 22.00
CA GLY A 72 -3.53 -30.99 21.25
C GLY A 72 -4.14 -31.71 20.06
N PHE A 73 -3.85 -31.20 18.86
CA PHE A 73 -3.86 -31.97 17.63
C PHE A 73 -2.42 -32.01 17.14
N ASN A 74 -1.82 -33.20 17.09
CA ASN A 74 -0.57 -33.48 16.40
C ASN A 74 -0.77 -33.39 14.86
N GLY A 75 -1.34 -32.28 14.39
CA GLY A 75 -1.20 -31.87 13.00
C GLY A 75 0.21 -31.32 12.86
N ARG A 76 1.05 -31.99 12.07
CA ARG A 76 2.32 -31.39 11.62
C ARG A 76 1.98 -29.97 11.16
N ASN A 77 2.48 -28.95 11.88
CA ASN A 77 2.37 -27.55 11.50
C ASN A 77 3.12 -27.38 10.18
N LYS A 78 2.47 -27.76 9.07
CA LYS A 78 2.97 -27.45 7.74
C LYS A 78 2.72 -25.97 7.55
N GLU A 79 3.79 -25.21 7.44
CA GLU A 79 3.70 -23.83 6.99
C GLU A 79 3.47 -23.86 5.47
N PRO A 80 2.54 -23.04 4.93
CA PRO A 80 2.40 -22.93 3.48
C PRO A 80 3.72 -22.45 2.88
N LYS A 81 4.14 -23.04 1.76
CA LYS A 81 5.29 -22.55 1.00
C LYS A 81 4.78 -21.68 -0.13
N TRP A 82 5.15 -20.41 -0.13
CA TRP A 82 4.72 -19.50 -1.17
C TRP A 82 5.33 -19.91 -2.52
N GLN A 83 4.50 -19.92 -3.55
CA GLN A 83 4.92 -20.05 -4.93
C GLN A 83 3.95 -19.31 -5.85
N CYS A 84 4.46 -18.76 -6.95
CA CYS A 84 3.62 -18.20 -7.99
C CYS A 84 2.88 -19.34 -8.72
N VAL A 85 1.59 -19.15 -9.01
CA VAL A 85 0.81 -20.09 -9.82
C VAL A 85 0.52 -19.52 -11.21
N GLU A 86 0.63 -20.37 -12.21
CA GLU A 86 0.34 -19.99 -13.59
C GLU A 86 -1.13 -19.61 -13.78
N LYS A 87 -1.39 -18.75 -14.76
CA LYS A 87 -2.74 -18.30 -15.15
C LYS A 87 -3.55 -17.61 -14.04
N CYS A 88 -2.89 -17.10 -12.98
CA CYS A 88 -3.55 -16.27 -11.97
C CYS A 88 -3.56 -14.79 -12.37
N GLY A 89 -2.40 -14.12 -12.38
CA GLY A 89 -2.30 -12.72 -12.79
C GLY A 89 -2.93 -11.69 -11.84
N ALA A 90 -3.45 -12.08 -10.66
CA ALA A 90 -4.09 -11.13 -9.73
C ALA A 90 -3.15 -10.01 -9.24
N CYS A 91 -1.84 -10.28 -9.15
CA CYS A 91 -0.84 -9.27 -8.84
C CYS A 91 -0.70 -8.18 -9.93
N CYS A 92 -1.15 -8.44 -11.16
CA CYS A 92 -1.13 -7.48 -12.26
C CYS A 92 -2.32 -6.51 -12.26
N LYS A 93 -3.33 -6.70 -11.39
CA LYS A 93 -4.33 -5.67 -11.12
C LYS A 93 -3.72 -4.67 -10.14
N LEU A 94 -3.16 -3.58 -10.64
CA LEU A 94 -2.38 -2.63 -9.83
C LEU A 94 -3.31 -1.66 -9.07
N GLU A 95 -4.38 -1.20 -9.70
CA GLU A 95 -5.37 -0.33 -9.05
C GLU A 95 -6.51 -1.17 -8.45
N LYS A 96 -6.49 -1.37 -7.13
CA LYS A 96 -7.44 -2.25 -6.42
C LYS A 96 -8.45 -1.49 -5.54
N GLY A 97 -8.41 -0.16 -5.57
CA GLY A 97 -9.26 0.71 -4.75
C GLY A 97 -8.68 1.02 -3.37
N PRO A 98 -9.42 1.77 -2.53
CA PRO A 98 -8.90 2.43 -1.32
C PRO A 98 -8.55 1.49 -0.15
N ASN A 99 -8.92 0.21 -0.25
CA ASN A 99 -8.60 -0.80 0.77
C ASN A 99 -7.17 -1.35 0.61
N PHE A 100 -6.47 -0.96 -0.45
CA PHE A 100 -5.09 -1.33 -0.72
C PHE A 100 -4.20 -0.10 -0.65
N PRO A 101 -2.94 -0.25 -0.18
CA PRO A 101 -2.03 0.87 -0.09
C PRO A 101 -1.74 1.45 -1.48
N SER A 102 -1.61 2.77 -1.57
CA SER A 102 -1.22 3.47 -2.81
C SER A 102 0.27 3.29 -3.09
N ALA A 103 0.71 3.63 -4.31
CA ALA A 103 2.12 3.54 -4.68
C ALA A 103 3.00 4.43 -3.78
N GLU A 104 2.49 5.61 -3.44
CA GLU A 104 3.15 6.59 -2.57
C GLU A 104 3.26 6.13 -1.11
N GLU A 105 2.44 5.15 -0.70
CA GLU A 105 2.51 4.54 0.64
C GLU A 105 3.46 3.34 0.69
N ILE A 106 3.75 2.73 -0.46
CA ILE A 106 4.61 1.53 -0.56
C ILE A 106 6.06 1.90 -0.86
N PHE A 107 6.29 2.89 -1.71
CA PHE A 107 7.62 3.22 -2.23
C PHE A 107 8.15 4.52 -1.61
N ASP A 108 9.35 4.44 -1.02
CA ASP A 108 10.07 5.61 -0.53
C ASP A 108 10.75 6.40 -1.67
N ASP A 109 11.12 5.73 -2.77
CA ASP A 109 11.75 6.36 -3.95
C ASP A 109 10.68 6.89 -4.92
N PRO A 110 10.66 8.20 -5.23
CA PRO A 110 9.75 8.75 -6.23
C PRO A 110 9.86 8.11 -7.62
N SER A 111 11.05 7.63 -7.99
CA SER A 111 11.30 6.97 -9.27
C SER A 111 10.54 5.64 -9.38
N ASP A 112 10.39 4.92 -8.26
CA ASP A 112 9.62 3.69 -8.20
C ASP A 112 8.11 3.96 -8.26
N VAL A 113 7.65 5.04 -7.64
CA VAL A 113 6.26 5.53 -7.77
C VAL A 113 5.94 5.86 -9.23
N GLU A 114 6.82 6.61 -9.90
CA GLU A 114 6.67 6.95 -11.32
C GLU A 114 6.66 5.71 -12.20
N LEU A 115 7.59 4.77 -11.96
CA LEU A 115 7.63 3.51 -12.70
C LEU A 115 6.37 2.69 -12.46
N PHE A 116 5.92 2.52 -11.21
CA PHE A 116 4.68 1.81 -10.90
C PHE A 116 3.48 2.44 -11.63
N ASN A 117 3.31 3.76 -11.54
CA ASN A 117 2.23 4.49 -12.16
C ASN A 117 2.25 4.39 -13.70
N SER A 118 3.44 4.38 -14.31
CA SER A 118 3.59 4.18 -15.76
C SER A 118 3.10 2.81 -16.25
N LEU A 119 3.07 1.81 -15.36
CA LEU A 119 2.61 0.46 -15.67
C LEU A 119 1.09 0.32 -15.53
N VAL A 120 0.40 1.25 -14.87
CA VAL A 120 -1.05 1.20 -14.64
C VAL A 120 -1.79 1.65 -15.90
N GLY A 121 -2.50 0.72 -16.54
CA GLY A 121 -3.40 1.02 -17.65
C GLY A 121 -4.68 1.71 -17.18
N SER A 122 -5.43 2.29 -18.13
CA SER A 122 -6.68 3.02 -17.86
C SER A 122 -7.78 2.19 -17.19
N ASP A 123 -7.66 0.88 -17.21
CA ASP A 123 -8.57 -0.07 -16.59
C ASP A 123 -8.02 -0.61 -15.24
N GLY A 124 -6.96 -0.01 -14.72
CA GLY A 124 -6.29 -0.39 -13.48
C GLY A 124 -5.45 -1.67 -13.56
N TRP A 125 -5.31 -2.28 -14.73
CA TRP A 125 -4.44 -3.43 -14.95
C TRP A 125 -3.08 -3.00 -15.47
N CYS A 126 -2.05 -3.80 -15.20
CA CYS A 126 -0.73 -3.58 -15.77
C CYS A 126 -0.79 -3.63 -17.30
N ILE A 127 -0.21 -2.63 -17.99
CA ILE A 127 -0.19 -2.54 -19.46
C ILE A 127 0.51 -3.74 -20.13
N HIS A 128 1.40 -4.43 -19.40
CA HIS A 128 2.12 -5.61 -19.89
C HIS A 128 1.40 -6.93 -19.63
N PHE A 129 0.27 -6.91 -18.93
CA PHE A 129 -0.51 -8.11 -18.63
C PHE A 129 -1.44 -8.46 -19.80
N ASP A 130 -1.16 -9.58 -20.46
CA ASP A 130 -2.06 -10.16 -21.43
C ASP A 130 -3.18 -10.91 -20.72
N LYS A 131 -4.39 -10.36 -20.77
CA LYS A 131 -5.59 -10.93 -20.13
C LYS A 131 -6.05 -12.25 -20.75
N SER A 132 -5.73 -12.49 -22.02
CA SER A 132 -6.15 -13.70 -22.73
C SER A 132 -5.30 -14.90 -22.30
N THR A 133 -3.98 -14.74 -22.29
CA THR A 133 -3.04 -15.80 -21.89
C THR A 133 -2.75 -15.80 -20.39
N ARG A 134 -3.11 -14.72 -19.69
CA ARG A 134 -2.82 -14.43 -18.28
C ARG A 134 -1.32 -14.47 -17.98
N LYS A 135 -0.53 -13.88 -18.87
CA LYS A 135 0.93 -13.80 -18.77
C LYS A 135 1.39 -12.34 -18.83
N CYS A 136 2.53 -12.07 -18.20
CA CYS A 136 3.23 -10.79 -18.32
C CYS A 136 4.15 -10.85 -19.54
N SER A 137 4.03 -9.90 -20.46
CA SER A 137 4.86 -9.81 -21.67
C SER A 137 6.34 -9.54 -21.35
N ILE A 138 6.62 -8.89 -20.21
CA ILE A 138 7.98 -8.58 -19.73
C ILE A 138 8.39 -9.46 -18.54
N TYR A 139 7.92 -10.71 -18.46
CA TYR A 139 8.08 -11.54 -17.26
C TYR A 139 9.54 -11.63 -16.74
N ALA A 140 10.50 -11.73 -17.66
CA ALA A 140 11.93 -11.78 -17.36
C ALA A 140 12.46 -10.43 -16.85
N ASP A 141 12.00 -9.33 -17.44
CA ASP A 141 12.45 -7.95 -17.19
C ASP A 141 11.55 -7.19 -16.20
N ARG A 142 10.70 -7.91 -15.44
CA ARG A 142 9.81 -7.29 -14.46
C ARG A 142 10.60 -6.44 -13.47
N PRO A 143 10.09 -5.24 -13.14
CA PRO A 143 10.60 -4.44 -12.04
C PRO A 143 10.69 -5.26 -10.75
N TYR A 144 11.61 -4.89 -9.86
CA TYR A 144 11.87 -5.65 -8.65
C TYR A 144 10.60 -5.79 -7.79
N PHE A 145 9.80 -4.72 -7.64
CA PHE A 145 8.57 -4.73 -6.84
C PHE A 145 7.47 -5.62 -7.42
N CYS A 146 7.57 -6.05 -8.68
CA CYS A 146 6.66 -7.04 -9.26
C CYS A 146 7.05 -8.49 -8.90
N ARG A 147 8.18 -8.70 -8.21
CA ARG A 147 8.67 -10.02 -7.79
C ARG A 147 8.35 -10.24 -6.32
N VAL A 148 7.76 -11.39 -6.04
CA VAL A 148 7.45 -11.80 -4.67
C VAL A 148 8.62 -12.64 -4.19
N GLU A 149 9.63 -11.96 -3.66
CA GLU A 149 10.86 -12.57 -3.15
C GLU A 149 11.15 -12.07 -1.73
N PRO A 150 11.83 -12.87 -0.90
CA PRO A 150 12.07 -12.50 0.50
C PRO A 150 12.80 -11.17 0.67
N ALA A 151 13.83 -10.90 -0.14
CA ALA A 151 14.62 -9.68 -0.04
C ALA A 151 13.77 -8.43 -0.33
N ILE A 152 12.87 -8.51 -1.31
CA ILE A 152 12.00 -7.40 -1.70
C ILE A 152 10.96 -7.13 -0.61
N PHE A 153 10.41 -8.19 -0.01
CA PHE A 153 9.46 -8.06 1.11
C PHE A 153 10.13 -7.48 2.38
N GLU A 154 11.39 -7.80 2.60
CA GLU A 154 12.18 -7.21 3.68
C GLU A 154 12.40 -5.71 3.42
N THR A 155 12.78 -5.32 2.20
CA THR A 155 13.00 -3.92 1.83
C THR A 155 11.71 -3.09 1.85
N LEU A 156 10.64 -3.55 1.20
CA LEU A 156 9.42 -2.75 1.03
C LEU A 156 8.51 -2.75 2.26
N TYR A 157 8.54 -3.82 3.06
CA TYR A 157 7.55 -4.02 4.14
C TYR A 157 8.18 -4.34 5.50
N GLY A 158 9.50 -4.45 5.60
CA GLY A 158 10.18 -4.86 6.83
C GLY A 158 9.87 -6.31 7.24
N ILE A 159 9.44 -7.16 6.29
CA ILE A 159 9.06 -8.54 6.57
C ILE A 159 10.31 -9.42 6.53
N GLU A 160 10.70 -9.94 7.69
CA GLU A 160 11.81 -10.88 7.81
C GLU A 160 11.60 -12.14 6.95
N LYS A 161 12.68 -12.67 6.36
CA LYS A 161 12.68 -13.90 5.55
C LYS A 161 11.97 -15.10 6.21
N LYS A 162 12.03 -15.22 7.53
CA LYS A 162 11.36 -16.29 8.30
C LYS A 162 9.83 -16.20 8.27
N LYS A 163 9.27 -15.01 8.03
CA LYS A 163 7.83 -14.75 7.91
C LYS A 163 7.36 -14.64 6.46
N PHE A 164 8.30 -14.59 5.52
CA PHE A 164 8.02 -14.36 4.10
C PHE A 164 6.91 -15.25 3.56
N ASN A 165 6.99 -16.58 3.76
CA ASN A 165 6.02 -17.50 3.20
C ASN A 165 4.59 -17.20 3.68
N LYS A 166 4.43 -17.00 5.00
CA LYS A 166 3.15 -16.66 5.60
C LYS A 166 2.58 -15.36 5.04
N GLU A 167 3.38 -14.29 5.03
CA GLU A 167 2.91 -12.96 4.61
C GLU A 167 2.67 -12.88 3.10
N ALA A 168 3.55 -13.46 2.28
CA ALA A 168 3.39 -13.55 0.83
C ALA A 168 2.16 -14.38 0.44
N CYS A 169 1.89 -15.49 1.14
CA CYS A 169 0.67 -16.27 0.94
C CYS A 169 -0.57 -15.45 1.30
N SER A 170 -0.57 -14.77 2.45
CA SER A 170 -1.70 -13.92 2.87
C SER A 170 -1.98 -12.82 1.85
N CYS A 171 -0.95 -12.07 1.47
CA CYS A 171 -1.06 -10.98 0.49
C CYS A 171 -1.59 -11.47 -0.86
N CYS A 172 -1.13 -12.63 -1.35
CA CYS A 172 -1.63 -13.22 -2.59
C CYS A 172 -3.09 -13.68 -2.46
N ILE A 173 -3.47 -14.29 -1.33
CA ILE A 173 -4.86 -14.69 -1.06
C ILE A 173 -5.80 -13.48 -1.09
N ASP A 174 -5.45 -12.41 -0.39
CA ASP A 174 -6.28 -11.21 -0.31
C ASP A 174 -6.38 -10.51 -1.67
N THR A 175 -5.27 -10.46 -2.40
CA THR A 175 -5.22 -9.95 -3.77
C THR A 175 -6.10 -10.77 -4.71
N ILE A 176 -6.02 -12.10 -4.68
CA ILE A 176 -6.83 -12.96 -5.53
C ILE A 176 -8.32 -12.79 -5.20
N LYS A 177 -8.68 -12.73 -3.91
CA LYS A 177 -10.06 -12.48 -3.47
C LYS A 177 -10.60 -11.15 -3.97
N ALA A 178 -9.80 -10.09 -3.90
CA ALA A 178 -10.23 -8.77 -4.36
C ALA A 178 -10.42 -8.71 -5.88
N VAL A 179 -9.60 -9.43 -6.65
CA VAL A 179 -9.63 -9.39 -8.12
C VAL A 179 -10.66 -10.36 -8.70
N TYR A 180 -10.73 -11.59 -8.20
CA TYR A 180 -11.53 -12.67 -8.78
C TYR A 180 -12.65 -13.19 -7.85
N GLY A 181 -12.62 -12.83 -6.57
CA GLY A 181 -13.58 -13.28 -5.57
C GLY A 181 -13.13 -14.49 -4.75
N SER A 182 -13.80 -14.72 -3.61
CA SER A 182 -13.48 -15.78 -2.65
C SER A 182 -13.80 -17.20 -3.11
N SER A 183 -14.58 -17.35 -4.17
CA SER A 183 -14.95 -18.65 -4.77
C SER A 183 -14.32 -18.84 -6.16
N SER A 184 -13.22 -18.13 -6.42
CA SER A 184 -12.54 -18.14 -7.71
C SER A 184 -11.66 -19.37 -7.89
N LYS A 185 -11.49 -19.81 -9.15
CA LYS A 185 -10.63 -20.96 -9.47
C LYS A 185 -9.17 -20.64 -9.21
N GLU A 186 -8.78 -19.39 -9.36
CA GLU A 186 -7.47 -18.85 -9.09
C GLU A 186 -7.10 -19.02 -7.61
N LEU A 187 -8.05 -18.77 -6.70
CA LEU A 187 -7.83 -18.95 -5.27
C LEU A 187 -7.71 -20.43 -4.90
N GLU A 188 -8.56 -21.29 -5.46
CA GLU A 188 -8.47 -22.74 -5.27
C GLU A 188 -7.11 -23.28 -5.72
N ASN A 189 -6.67 -22.90 -6.93
CA ASN A 189 -5.39 -23.33 -7.50
C ASN A 189 -4.21 -22.83 -6.65
N PHE A 190 -4.24 -21.57 -6.20
CA PHE A 190 -3.20 -21.01 -5.34
C PHE A 190 -3.12 -21.75 -4.00
N ASN A 191 -4.26 -21.97 -3.33
CA ASN A 191 -4.31 -22.72 -2.09
C ASN A 191 -3.77 -24.15 -2.26
N ALA A 192 -4.17 -24.84 -3.32
CA ALA A 192 -3.65 -26.18 -3.60
C ALA A 192 -2.11 -26.18 -3.76
N ALA A 193 -1.56 -25.18 -4.45
CA ALA A 193 -0.12 -25.08 -4.69
C ALA A 193 0.68 -24.84 -3.40
N ILE A 194 0.26 -23.88 -2.56
CA ILE A 194 1.04 -23.49 -1.36
C ILE A 194 1.00 -24.54 -0.24
N TRP A 195 0.00 -25.43 -0.25
CA TRP A 195 -0.15 -26.54 0.70
C TRP A 195 0.36 -27.88 0.16
N SER A 196 0.59 -27.97 -1.15
CA SER A 196 1.22 -29.15 -1.74
C SER A 196 2.64 -29.30 -1.18
N SER A 197 2.90 -30.45 -0.57
CA SER A 197 4.24 -30.79 -0.11
C SER A 197 5.03 -31.26 -1.32
N THR A 198 5.54 -30.31 -2.10
CA THR A 198 6.61 -30.58 -3.07
C THR A 198 7.88 -30.93 -2.31
#